data_AF-A0A6M0H9C8-F1
#
_entry.id   AF-A0A6M0H9C8-F1
#
_cell.length_a   1.000
_cell.length_b   1.000
_cell.length_c   1.000
_cell.angle_alpha   90.00
_cell.angle_beta   90.00
_cell.angle_gamma   90.00
#
_symmetry.space_group_name_H-M   'P 1'
#
loop_
_entity.id
_entity.type
_entity.pdbx_description
1 polymer ?
#
loop_
_entity_poly.entity_id
_entity_poly.type
_entity_poly.pdbx_seq_one_letter_code
_entity_poly.pdbx_strand_id
1 'polypeptide(L)' 'MHNNCNSKMRKSKIDNSYLIVGIDIGKINQYARITDSEGNEIGKKIVFQRDIFGLNQLIMRIN' A
#
# COMPACT_ATOMS: atom_id res chain seq x y z
N MET A 1 38.31 -9.42 27.75
CA MET A 1 37.03 -10.08 27.42
C MET A 1 36.19 -9.09 26.63
N HIS A 2 36.14 -9.23 25.30
CA HIS A 2 35.36 -8.35 24.42
C HIS A 2 33.95 -8.92 24.27
N ASN A 3 32.95 -8.22 24.82
CA ASN A 3 31.55 -8.54 24.60
C ASN A 3 31.12 -7.98 23.25
N ASN A 4 30.96 -8.86 22.26
CA ASN A 4 30.33 -8.54 20.99
C ASN A 4 28.83 -8.26 21.22
N CYS A 5 28.47 -7.00 21.45
CA CYS A 5 27.09 -6.54 21.36
C CYS A 5 26.67 -6.55 19.88
N ASN A 6 26.23 -7.69 19.40
CA ASN A 6 25.63 -7.83 18.08
C ASN A 6 24.15 -7.40 18.19
N SER A 7 23.91 -6.09 18.21
CA SER A 7 22.55 -5.53 18.18
C SER A 7 21.96 -5.77 16.78
N LYS A 8 21.38 -6.96 16.57
CA LYS A 8 20.49 -7.20 15.42
C LYS A 8 19.37 -6.17 15.49
N MET A 9 19.49 -5.10 14.71
CA MET A 9 18.47 -4.07 14.55
C MET A 9 17.16 -4.77 14.16
N ARG A 10 16.22 -4.86 15.09
CA ARG A 10 14.88 -5.38 14.79
C ARG A 10 14.21 -4.35 13.88
N LYS A 11 14.16 -4.66 12.59
CA LYS A 11 13.39 -3.85 11.63
C LYS A 11 11.91 -4.01 11.98
N SER A 12 11.26 -2.89 12.29
CA SER A 12 9.80 -2.86 12.36
C SER A 12 9.24 -3.18 10.98
N LYS A 13 8.26 -4.08 10.91
CA LYS A 13 7.55 -4.46 9.69
C LYS A 13 6.08 -4.09 9.80
N ILE A 14 5.46 -3.80 8.66
CA ILE A 14 4.01 -3.67 8.55
C ILE A 14 3.40 -5.07 8.72
N ASP A 15 2.27 -5.16 9.44
CA ASP A 15 1.57 -6.44 9.61
C ASP A 15 0.98 -6.90 8.27
N ASN A 16 1.17 -8.18 7.95
CA ASN A 16 0.70 -8.80 6.72
C ASN A 16 -0.83 -8.91 6.64
N SER A 17 -1.56 -8.65 7.74
CA SER A 17 -3.02 -8.57 7.73
C SER A 17 -3.55 -7.31 7.04
N TYR A 18 -2.71 -6.30 6.80
CA TYR A 18 -3.12 -5.07 6.14
C TYR A 18 -2.94 -5.15 4.63
N LEU A 19 -3.93 -4.60 3.91
CA LEU A 19 -3.80 -4.27 2.51
C LEU A 19 -3.26 -2.84 2.38
N ILE A 20 -2.22 -2.64 1.59
CA ILE A 20 -1.65 -1.30 1.35
C ILE A 20 -2.19 -0.77 0.03
N VAL A 21 -2.71 0.46 0.04
CA VAL A 21 -3.29 1.12 -1.14
C VAL A 21 -2.56 2.43 -1.40
N GLY A 22 -1.80 2.48 -2.50
CA GLY A 22 -1.14 3.69 -2.98
C GLY A 22 -2.00 4.41 -4.01
N ILE A 23 -2.30 5.70 -3.80
CA ILE A 23 -3.09 6.52 -4.72
C ILE A 23 -2.18 7.52 -5.43
N ASP A 24 -2.17 7.47 -6.76
CA ASP A 24 -1.47 8.44 -7.61
C ASP A 24 -2.41 9.62 -7.95
N ILE A 25 -2.12 10.78 -7.35
CA ILE A 25 -2.91 12.01 -7.47
C ILE A 25 -2.17 12.99 -8.38
N GLY A 26 -2.52 13.01 -9.67
CA GLY A 26 -1.92 13.98 -10.61
C GLY A 26 -2.75 14.31 -11.84
N LYS A 27 -3.82 13.55 -12.13
CA LYS A 27 -4.62 13.68 -13.37
C LYS A 27 -6.11 13.55 -13.06
N ILE A 28 -6.94 13.87 -14.06
CA ILE A 28 -8.41 13.69 -14.01
C ILE A 28 -8.76 12.24 -13.65
N ASN A 29 -8.03 11.30 -14.24
CA ASN A 29 -8.07 9.89 -13.86
C ASN A 29 -6.96 9.63 -12.84
N GLN A 30 -7.36 9.11 -11.68
CA GLN A 30 -6.45 8.63 -10.65
C GLN A 30 -6.28 7.12 -10.74
N TYR A 31 -5.19 6.64 -10.15
CA TYR A 31 -4.84 5.22 -10.14
C TYR A 31 -4.58 4.80 -8.71
N ALA A 32 -5.27 3.76 -8.27
CA ALA A 32 -4.92 3.05 -7.05
C ALA A 32 -4.12 1.79 -7.41
N ARG A 33 -3.02 1.60 -6.70
CA ARG A 33 -2.20 0.40 -6.69
C ARG A 33 -2.37 -0.29 -5.35
N ILE A 34 -2.64 -1.59 -5.40
CA ILE A 34 -2.72 -2.43 -4.20
C ILE A 34 -1.37 -3.14 -4.08
N THR A 35 -0.77 -3.12 -2.90
CA THR A 35 0.50 -3.81 -2.63
C THR A 35 0.42 -4.63 -1.35
N ASP A 36 1.27 -5.67 -1.26
CA ASP A 36 1.55 -6.34 0.00
C ASP A 36 2.42 -5.47 0.93
N SER A 37 2.69 -5.98 2.13
CA SER A 37 3.51 -5.31 3.15
C SER A 37 4.98 -5.12 2.77
N GLU A 38 5.47 -5.84 1.76
CA GLU A 38 6.82 -5.73 1.22
C GLU A 38 6.85 -4.84 -0.06
N GLY A 39 5.68 -4.32 -0.48
CA GLY A 39 5.53 -3.39 -1.60
C GLY A 39 5.31 -4.06 -2.96
N ASN A 40 5.10 -5.38 -3.02
CA ASN A 40 4.81 -6.08 -4.27
C ASN A 40 3.38 -5.79 -4.72
N GLU A 41 3.18 -5.49 -6.01
CA GLU A 41 1.86 -5.19 -6.55
C GLU A 41 0.94 -6.43 -6.53
N ILE A 42 -0.25 -6.27 -5.96
CA ILE A 42 -1.30 -7.28 -5.93
C ILE A 42 -2.37 -6.89 -6.97
N GLY A 43 -2.43 -7.65 -8.07
CA GLY A 43 -3.48 -7.49 -9.07
C GLY A 43 -3.31 -6.26 -9.97
N LYS A 44 -4.41 -5.84 -10.61
CA LYS A 44 -4.43 -4.74 -11.59
C LYS A 44 -4.70 -3.40 -10.92
N LYS A 45 -4.13 -2.34 -11.49
CA LYS A 45 -4.40 -0.95 -11.07
C LYS A 45 -5.88 -0.61 -11.24
N ILE A 46 -6.45 0.05 -10.24
CA ILE A 46 -7.83 0.54 -10.28
C ILE A 46 -7.83 1.98 -10.77
N VAL A 47 -8.47 2.22 -11.91
CA VAL A 47 -8.68 3.58 -12.43
C VAL A 47 -9.97 4.14 -11.84
N PHE A 48 -9.92 5.35 -11.31
CA PHE A 48 -11.08 6.05 -10.76
C PHE A 48 -10.99 7.56 -10.97
N GLN A 49 -12.12 8.26 -10.90
CA GLN A 49 -12.17 9.73 -10.98
C GLN A 49 -12.05 10.35 -9.59
N ARG A 50 -11.49 11.57 -9.50
CA ARG A 50 -11.38 12.33 -8.24
C ARG A 50 -12.69 13.02 -7.86
N ASP A 51 -13.77 12.26 -7.85
CA ASP A 51 -15.06 12.70 -7.31
C ASP A 51 -15.58 11.65 -6.32
N ILE A 52 -16.66 11.99 -5.63
CA ILE A 52 -17.27 11.13 -4.61
C ILE A 52 -17.65 9.76 -5.21
N PHE A 53 -18.10 9.75 -6.46
CA PHE A 53 -18.51 8.53 -7.14
C PHE A 53 -17.30 7.62 -7.43
N GLY A 54 -16.22 8.18 -7.98
CA GLY A 54 -14.98 7.44 -8.24
C GLY A 54 -14.31 6.91 -6.98
N LEU A 55 -14.33 7.68 -5.88
CA LEU A 55 -13.87 7.21 -4.56
C LEU A 55 -14.71 6.04 -4.03
N ASN A 56 -16.03 6.10 -4.17
CA ASN A 56 -16.90 4.99 -3.78
C ASN A 56 -16.64 3.73 -4.62
N GLN A 57 -16.41 3.87 -5.93
CA GLN A 57 -16.02 2.75 -6.80
C GLN A 57 -14.67 2.14 -6.38
N LEU A 58 -13.72 2.97 -5.94
CA LEU A 58 -12.45 2.50 -5.41
C LEU A 58 -12.66 1.67 -4.14
N ILE A 59 -13.41 2.19 -3.17
CA ILE A 59 -13.71 1.50 -1.90
C ILE A 59 -14.40 0.15 -2.16
N MET A 60 -15.39 0.12 -3.05
CA MET A 60 -16.11 -1.11 -3.41
C MET A 60 -15.24 -2.19 -4.07
N ARG A 61 -14.11 -1.82 -4.71
CA ARG A 61 -13.18 -2.78 -5.32
C ARG A 61 -12.10 -3.27 -4.37
N ILE A 62 -11.91 -2.58 -3.24
CA ILE A 62 -10.93 -2.91 -2.22
C ILE A 62 -11.55 -3.78 -1.11
N ASN A 63 -12.82 -3.55 -0.77
CA ASN A 63 -13.62 -4.41 0.12
C ASN A 63 -13.99 -5.74 -0.55
#